data_AF-A0A069DHH7-F1
#
_entry.id   AF-A0A069DHH7-F1
#
_cell.length_a   1.000
_cell.length_b   1.000
_cell.length_c   1.000
_cell.angle_alpha   90.00
_cell.angle_beta   90.00
_cell.angle_gamma   90.00
#
_symmetry.space_group_name_H-M   'P 1'
#
loop_
_entity.id
_entity.type
_entity.pdbx_description
1 polymer ?
#
loop_
_entity_poly.entity_id
_entity_poly.type
_entity_poly.pdbx_seq_one_letter_code
_entity_poly.pdbx_strand_id
1 'polypeptide(L)'
;MLQLIAQSGSVEDYLCETKEVNYSHPSIQQLANELYSTSVSETEFVKIAFEYVRDQIAHSWDIQSSRITCIASDVLLYQEGICYAKSNLLCAILRCKGIPTGFCYQRLTLGDTPEMGYCIHALNSVYLQSIGRWIRLDARGNKSGVNAKFSLDEEHLAFQIRDYYEEMDYPIIYTAPHPKTIDVLRRHSDCIQMYLHGLPTEI
;
A
#
# COMPACT_ATOMS: atom_id res chain seq x y z
N MET A 1 -10.11 -11.76 -14.73
CA MET A 1 -10.07 -10.95 -13.50
C MET A 1 -9.57 -11.85 -12.41
N LEU A 2 -8.50 -11.47 -11.69
CA LEU A 2 -7.95 -12.26 -10.59
C LEU A 2 -9.03 -12.45 -9.51
N GLN A 3 -9.19 -13.67 -9.01
CA GLN A 3 -10.02 -13.92 -7.84
C GLN A 3 -9.21 -13.69 -6.57
N LEU A 4 -9.55 -12.64 -5.81
CA LEU A 4 -8.92 -12.38 -4.52
C LEU A 4 -9.42 -13.36 -3.45
N ILE A 5 -8.50 -13.74 -2.57
CA ILE A 5 -8.72 -14.71 -1.49
C ILE A 5 -8.38 -14.02 -0.17
N ALA A 6 -9.40 -13.80 0.67
CA ALA A 6 -9.19 -13.27 2.01
C ALA A 6 -8.39 -14.28 2.86
N GLN A 7 -7.28 -13.86 3.47
CA GLN A 7 -6.49 -14.69 4.38
C GLN A 7 -7.32 -15.16 5.58
N SER A 8 -8.08 -14.23 6.17
CA SER A 8 -9.10 -14.53 7.18
C SER A 8 -10.50 -14.46 6.59
N GLY A 9 -11.38 -15.36 7.05
CA GLY A 9 -12.82 -15.30 6.76
C GLY A 9 -13.58 -14.28 7.61
N SER A 10 -12.93 -13.68 8.61
CA SER A 10 -13.45 -12.60 9.46
C SER A 10 -12.98 -11.25 8.91
N VAL A 11 -13.92 -10.37 8.57
CA VAL A 11 -13.59 -9.03 8.02
C VAL A 11 -12.99 -8.14 9.11
N GLU A 12 -13.35 -8.39 10.37
CA GLU A 12 -12.87 -7.69 11.56
C GLU A 12 -11.36 -7.88 11.78
N ASP A 13 -10.78 -8.98 11.31
CA ASP A 13 -9.34 -9.24 11.42
C ASP A 13 -8.51 -8.24 10.57
N TYR A 14 -9.14 -7.61 9.59
CA TYR A 14 -8.54 -6.55 8.76
C TYR A 14 -8.70 -5.16 9.38
N LEU A 15 -9.11 -5.08 10.65
CA LEU A 15 -9.16 -3.85 11.45
C LEU A 15 -8.04 -3.79 12.51
N CYS A 16 -7.35 -4.90 12.79
CA CYS A 16 -6.39 -4.97 13.88
C CYS A 16 -5.20 -4.01 13.71
N GLU A 17 -4.80 -3.37 14.80
CA GLU A 17 -3.55 -2.60 14.86
C GLU A 17 -2.33 -3.54 14.83
N THR A 18 -1.27 -3.08 14.18
CA THR A 18 0.05 -3.73 14.24
C THR A 18 1.11 -2.67 14.50
N LYS A 19 2.37 -3.08 14.72
CA LYS A 19 3.48 -2.14 14.90
C LYS A 19 3.66 -1.24 13.67
N GLU A 20 3.49 -1.78 12.47
CA GLU A 20 3.64 -1.07 11.19
C GLU A 20 2.44 -0.18 10.88
N VAL A 21 1.24 -0.62 11.27
CA VAL A 21 -0.05 0.05 11.04
C VAL A 21 -0.51 0.68 12.35
N ASN A 22 0.37 1.43 13.01
CA ASN A 22 0.18 1.95 14.37
C ASN A 22 -0.86 3.10 14.43
N TYR A 23 -2.10 2.81 14.06
CA TYR A 23 -3.14 3.83 13.90
C TYR A 23 -3.54 4.50 15.20
N SER A 24 -3.23 3.95 16.38
CA SER A 24 -3.45 4.59 17.67
C SER A 24 -2.49 5.75 17.91
N HIS A 25 -1.46 5.91 17.08
CA HIS A 25 -0.55 7.05 17.14
C HIS A 25 -1.32 8.38 16.92
N PRO A 26 -1.12 9.41 17.76
CA PRO A 26 -1.93 10.64 17.69
C PRO A 26 -1.93 11.34 16.33
N SER A 27 -0.81 11.34 15.61
CA SER A 27 -0.74 11.95 14.27
C SER A 27 -1.60 11.22 13.23
N ILE A 28 -1.72 9.88 13.32
CA ILE A 28 -2.58 9.10 12.44
C ILE A 28 -4.04 9.38 12.76
N GLN A 29 -4.41 9.37 14.05
CA GLN A 29 -5.74 9.72 14.51
C GLN A 29 -6.15 11.12 14.04
N GLN A 30 -5.25 12.10 14.18
CA GLN A 30 -5.48 13.47 13.75
C GLN A 30 -5.75 13.54 12.24
N LEU A 31 -4.85 13.00 11.41
CA LEU A 31 -5.04 13.00 9.96
C LEU A 31 -6.33 12.27 9.56
N ALA A 32 -6.58 11.09 10.12
CA ALA A 32 -7.79 10.33 9.82
C ALA A 32 -9.06 11.10 10.20
N ASN A 33 -9.05 11.85 11.31
CA ASN A 33 -10.16 12.74 11.70
C ASN A 33 -10.35 13.88 10.70
N GLU A 34 -9.28 14.55 10.30
CA GLU A 34 -9.30 15.64 9.31
C GLU A 34 -9.88 15.18 7.98
N LEU A 35 -9.37 14.09 7.41
CA LEU A 35 -9.87 13.52 6.16
C LEU A 35 -11.32 13.03 6.28
N TYR A 36 -11.68 12.41 7.41
CA TYR A 36 -13.04 11.92 7.64
C TYR A 36 -14.05 13.07 7.76
N SER A 37 -13.68 14.18 8.41
CA SER A 37 -14.56 15.34 8.59
C SER A 37 -14.97 16.05 7.30
N THR A 38 -14.20 15.86 6.22
CA THR A 38 -14.47 16.45 4.91
C THR A 38 -15.21 15.48 3.97
N SER A 39 -15.42 14.24 4.39
CA SER A 39 -16.10 13.20 3.63
C SER A 39 -17.59 13.13 3.97
N VAL A 40 -18.44 12.89 2.98
CA VAL A 40 -19.89 12.68 3.16
C VAL A 40 -20.29 11.20 3.11
N SER A 41 -19.35 10.30 2.84
CA SER A 41 -19.60 8.85 2.78
C SER A 41 -18.34 8.01 3.04
N GLU A 42 -18.54 6.71 3.34
CA GLU A 42 -17.46 5.72 3.44
C GLU A 42 -16.56 5.72 2.19
N THR A 43 -17.16 5.58 1.01
CA THR A 43 -16.45 5.55 -0.27
C THR A 43 -15.63 6.81 -0.50
N GLU A 44 -16.20 7.98 -0.18
CA GLU A 44 -15.49 9.25 -0.35
C GLU A 44 -14.33 9.37 0.65
N PHE A 45 -14.52 8.96 1.90
CA PHE A 45 -13.42 8.90 2.87
C PHE A 45 -12.27 8.01 2.37
N VAL A 46 -12.58 6.81 1.88
CA VAL A 46 -11.56 5.88 1.33
C VAL A 46 -10.85 6.50 0.14
N LYS A 47 -11.58 7.15 -0.76
CA LYS A 47 -11.00 7.87 -1.90
C LYS A 47 -10.07 8.99 -1.44
N ILE A 48 -10.51 9.87 -0.54
CA ILE A 48 -9.72 10.99 -0.02
C ILE A 48 -8.45 10.47 0.66
N ALA A 49 -8.55 9.43 1.51
CA ALA A 49 -7.39 8.83 2.17
C ALA A 49 -6.40 8.21 1.17
N PHE A 50 -6.91 7.50 0.16
CA PHE A 50 -6.11 6.96 -0.93
C PHE A 50 -5.37 8.06 -1.70
N GLU A 51 -6.08 9.10 -2.13
CA GLU A 51 -5.51 10.22 -2.89
C GLU A 51 -4.51 11.00 -2.05
N TYR A 52 -4.77 11.20 -0.75
CA TYR A 52 -3.81 11.81 0.17
C TYR A 52 -2.50 11.02 0.21
N VAL A 53 -2.56 9.69 0.45
CA VAL A 53 -1.33 8.89 0.50
C VAL A 53 -0.66 8.83 -0.87
N ARG A 54 -1.41 8.73 -1.97
CA ARG A 54 -0.87 8.70 -3.32
C ARG A 54 -0.13 10.00 -3.67
N ASP A 55 -0.71 11.14 -3.34
CA ASP A 55 -0.29 12.44 -3.88
C ASP A 55 0.53 13.30 -2.91
N GLN A 56 0.30 13.16 -1.59
CA GLN A 56 0.97 13.98 -0.56
C GLN A 56 2.18 13.30 0.07
N ILE A 57 2.32 11.99 -0.09
CA ILE A 57 3.47 11.24 0.43
C ILE A 57 4.38 10.91 -0.74
N ALA A 58 5.62 11.39 -0.72
CA ALA A 58 6.55 11.13 -1.79
C ALA A 58 6.93 9.64 -1.86
N HIS A 59 7.12 9.13 -3.08
CA HIS A 59 7.74 7.82 -3.25
C HIS A 59 9.26 7.98 -3.12
N SER A 60 9.88 7.40 -2.09
CA SER A 60 11.30 7.66 -1.77
C SER A 60 12.26 7.37 -2.93
N TRP A 61 11.98 6.34 -3.74
CA TRP A 61 12.77 6.08 -4.95
C TRP A 61 12.63 7.18 -6.02
N ASP A 62 11.45 7.78 -6.19
CA ASP A 62 11.29 8.81 -7.24
C ASP A 62 11.99 10.11 -6.89
N ILE A 63 12.01 10.46 -5.61
CA ILE A 63 12.73 11.64 -5.11
C ILE A 63 14.19 11.32 -4.78
N GLN A 64 14.65 10.09 -5.05
CA GLN A 64 16.02 9.61 -4.79
C GLN A 64 16.46 9.87 -3.34
N SER A 65 15.56 9.64 -2.39
CA SER A 65 15.83 9.76 -0.96
C SER A 65 16.48 8.49 -0.43
N SER A 66 17.46 8.63 0.46
CA SER A 66 18.05 7.51 1.20
C SER A 66 17.24 7.10 2.44
N ARG A 67 16.20 7.85 2.82
CA ARG A 67 15.45 7.56 4.04
C ARG A 67 14.63 6.28 3.92
N ILE A 68 14.70 5.45 4.96
CA ILE A 68 13.78 4.34 5.16
C ILE A 68 12.68 4.76 6.12
N THR A 69 11.43 4.56 5.71
CA THR A 69 10.24 4.62 6.57
C THR A 69 9.56 3.25 6.58
N CYS A 70 8.91 2.91 7.69
CA CYS A 70 8.30 1.59 7.86
C CYS A 70 6.99 1.67 8.62
N ILE A 71 7.02 2.29 9.79
CA ILE A 71 5.84 2.49 10.64
C ILE A 71 5.00 3.64 10.06
N ALA A 72 3.67 3.48 10.02
CA ALA A 72 2.75 4.44 9.41
C ALA A 72 2.95 5.88 9.94
N SER A 73 3.11 6.06 11.26
CA SER A 73 3.38 7.38 11.83
C SER A 73 4.67 8.02 11.32
N ASP A 74 5.71 7.23 11.04
CA ASP A 74 6.98 7.73 10.50
C ASP A 74 6.83 8.11 9.03
N VAL A 75 6.08 7.33 8.25
CA VAL A 75 5.75 7.65 6.85
C VAL A 75 5.01 8.98 6.79
N LEU A 76 4.08 9.23 7.71
CA LEU A 76 3.37 10.50 7.80
C LEU A 76 4.30 11.64 8.25
N LEU A 77 5.16 11.41 9.25
CA LEU A 77 6.08 12.41 9.78
C LEU A 77 7.08 12.89 8.73
N TYR A 78 7.68 11.95 8.00
CA TYR A 78 8.71 12.25 6.99
C TYR A 78 8.12 12.53 5.60
N GLN A 79 6.80 12.30 5.43
CA GLN A 79 6.08 12.47 4.16
C GLN A 79 6.70 11.72 2.98
N GLU A 80 7.32 10.58 3.26
CA GLU A 80 7.94 9.74 2.24
C GLU A 80 7.93 8.26 2.62
N GLY A 81 7.91 7.41 1.60
CA GLY A 81 8.10 5.98 1.75
C GLY A 81 7.99 5.26 0.43
N ILE A 82 8.40 3.99 0.40
CA ILE A 82 8.20 3.14 -0.78
C ILE A 82 6.82 2.48 -0.71
N CYS A 83 6.41 1.73 -1.74
CA CYS A 83 5.08 1.11 -1.79
C CYS A 83 4.69 0.31 -0.52
N TYR A 84 5.66 -0.33 0.14
CA TYR A 84 5.45 -1.06 1.39
C TYR A 84 5.00 -0.13 2.53
N ALA A 85 5.79 0.92 2.77
CA ALA A 85 5.56 1.87 3.85
C ALA A 85 4.30 2.71 3.59
N LYS A 86 4.08 3.10 2.32
CA LYS A 86 2.86 3.81 1.91
C LYS A 86 1.61 2.97 2.10
N SER A 87 1.68 1.65 1.83
CA SER A 87 0.57 0.73 2.11
C SER A 87 0.29 0.60 3.61
N ASN A 88 1.33 0.66 4.46
CA ASN A 88 1.15 0.69 5.92
C ASN A 88 0.40 1.96 6.36
N LEU A 89 0.76 3.12 5.80
CA LEU A 89 0.10 4.39 6.12
C LEU A 89 -1.36 4.42 5.67
N LEU A 90 -1.66 4.04 4.43
CA LEU A 90 -3.06 3.99 3.96
C LEU A 90 -3.89 3.05 4.82
N CYS A 91 -3.35 1.86 5.11
CA CYS A 91 -3.99 0.90 5.99
C CYS A 91 -4.26 1.47 7.39
N ALA A 92 -3.33 2.26 7.94
CA ALA A 92 -3.48 2.85 9.28
C ALA A 92 -4.59 3.91 9.31
N ILE A 93 -4.63 4.79 8.31
CA ILE A 93 -5.66 5.84 8.18
C ILE A 93 -7.05 5.20 8.07
N LEU A 94 -7.18 4.13 7.27
CA LEU A 94 -8.46 3.47 7.02
C LEU A 94 -8.93 2.63 8.22
N ARG A 95 -8.06 1.78 8.78
CA ARG A 95 -8.40 0.95 9.96
C ARG A 95 -8.75 1.80 11.18
N CYS A 96 -8.11 2.95 11.35
CA CYS A 96 -8.45 3.96 12.37
C CYS A 96 -9.94 4.34 12.37
N LYS A 97 -10.59 4.28 11.20
CA LYS A 97 -12.00 4.64 10.99
C LYS A 97 -12.91 3.43 10.79
N GLY A 98 -12.44 2.24 11.16
CA GLY A 98 -13.24 1.03 11.07
C GLY A 98 -13.41 0.50 9.65
N ILE A 99 -12.58 0.95 8.70
CA ILE A 99 -12.62 0.45 7.32
C ILE A 99 -11.69 -0.76 7.20
N PRO A 100 -12.22 -1.98 6.96
CA PRO A 100 -11.39 -3.17 6.85
C PRO A 100 -10.46 -3.04 5.64
N THR A 101 -9.16 -3.12 5.90
CA THR A 101 -8.13 -2.89 4.88
C THR A 101 -7.07 -3.95 5.01
N GLY A 102 -6.83 -4.73 3.96
CA GLY A 102 -5.75 -5.70 3.89
C GLY A 102 -4.60 -5.28 2.98
N PHE A 103 -3.61 -6.15 2.89
CA PHE A 103 -2.43 -6.00 2.03
C PHE A 103 -2.50 -6.98 0.87
N CYS A 104 -2.15 -6.52 -0.32
CA CYS A 104 -1.99 -7.35 -1.51
C CYS A 104 -0.60 -7.11 -2.08
N TYR A 105 -0.17 -8.03 -2.95
CA TYR A 105 1.17 -8.00 -3.51
C TYR A 105 1.17 -8.38 -4.97
N GLN A 106 2.13 -7.81 -5.70
CA GLN A 106 2.47 -8.19 -7.05
C GLN A 106 3.95 -8.57 -7.08
N ARG A 107 4.31 -9.55 -7.92
CA ARG A 107 5.69 -9.71 -8.39
C ARG A 107 5.80 -9.02 -9.73
N LEU A 108 6.70 -8.06 -9.84
CA LEU A 108 6.94 -7.24 -11.02
C LEU A 108 8.41 -7.31 -11.41
N THR A 109 8.75 -6.99 -12.67
CA THR A 109 10.14 -6.71 -13.02
C THR A 109 10.57 -5.38 -12.38
N LEU A 110 11.84 -5.27 -11.98
CA LEU A 110 12.37 -4.08 -11.32
C LEU A 110 12.43 -2.86 -12.26
N GLY A 111 12.58 -3.11 -13.56
CA GLY A 111 12.56 -2.10 -14.62
C GLY A 111 11.75 -2.57 -15.83
N ASP A 112 12.10 -2.11 -17.02
CA ASP A 112 11.31 -2.37 -18.22
C ASP A 112 11.44 -3.81 -18.75
N THR A 113 12.47 -4.53 -18.31
CA THR A 113 12.78 -5.89 -18.77
C THR A 113 13.14 -6.86 -17.62
N PRO A 114 12.97 -8.19 -17.80
CA PRO A 114 13.29 -9.19 -16.78
C PRO A 114 14.76 -9.25 -16.35
N GLU A 115 15.70 -8.86 -17.22
CA GLU A 115 17.15 -8.91 -16.92
C GLU A 115 17.54 -7.95 -15.79
N MET A 116 16.70 -6.96 -15.50
CA MET A 116 16.87 -6.04 -14.38
C MET A 116 16.44 -6.66 -13.03
N GLY A 117 15.94 -7.90 -13.05
CA GLY A 117 15.47 -8.62 -11.88
C GLY A 117 14.00 -8.36 -11.57
N TYR A 118 13.56 -8.91 -10.44
CA TYR A 118 12.17 -8.83 -9.97
C TYR A 118 12.11 -8.18 -8.59
N CYS A 119 10.96 -7.64 -8.26
CA CYS A 119 10.66 -7.18 -6.91
C CYS A 119 9.21 -7.47 -6.54
N ILE A 120 8.96 -7.46 -5.23
CA ILE A 120 7.61 -7.39 -4.70
C ILE A 120 7.15 -5.95 -4.69
N HIS A 121 5.95 -5.71 -5.18
CA HIS A 121 5.21 -4.46 -5.03
C HIS A 121 4.05 -4.68 -4.06
N ALA A 122 3.82 -3.72 -3.16
CA ALA A 122 2.74 -3.79 -2.19
C ALA A 122 1.67 -2.74 -2.48
N LEU A 123 0.44 -3.13 -2.21
CA LEU A 123 -0.74 -2.30 -2.32
C LEU A 123 -1.80 -2.77 -1.32
N ASN A 124 -2.94 -2.10 -1.26
CA ASN A 124 -4.01 -2.45 -0.32
C ASN A 124 -5.21 -3.05 -1.04
N SER A 125 -5.98 -3.85 -0.29
CA SER A 125 -7.37 -4.10 -0.63
C SER A 125 -8.27 -3.59 0.49
N VAL A 126 -9.34 -2.87 0.13
CA VAL A 126 -10.25 -2.22 1.07
C VAL A 126 -11.64 -2.83 0.90
N TYR A 127 -12.25 -3.26 1.99
CA TYR A 127 -13.62 -3.73 1.99
C TYR A 127 -14.55 -2.55 2.21
N LEU A 128 -15.34 -2.21 1.18
CA LEU A 128 -16.37 -1.17 1.29
C LEU A 128 -17.68 -1.81 1.70
N GLN A 129 -18.17 -1.49 2.89
CA GLN A 129 -19.43 -2.03 3.40
C GLN A 129 -20.62 -1.57 2.54
N SER A 130 -20.57 -0.34 2.06
CA SER A 130 -21.58 0.28 1.19
C SER A 130 -21.87 -0.49 -0.10
N ILE A 131 -20.91 -1.26 -0.61
CA ILE A 131 -21.05 -2.09 -1.82
C ILE A 131 -20.77 -3.59 -1.59
N GLY A 132 -20.45 -3.98 -0.36
CA GLY A 132 -20.27 -5.38 0.05
C GLY A 132 -19.12 -6.12 -0.65
N ARG A 133 -18.02 -5.45 -1.00
CA ARG A 133 -16.88 -6.11 -1.66
C ARG A 133 -15.53 -5.43 -1.41
N TRP A 134 -14.48 -6.21 -1.66
CA TRP A 134 -13.10 -5.76 -1.70
C TRP A 134 -12.80 -5.02 -3.01
N ILE A 135 -12.05 -3.92 -2.92
CA ILE A 135 -11.44 -3.21 -4.05
C ILE A 135 -9.94 -3.09 -3.81
N ARG A 136 -9.11 -3.15 -4.85
CA ARG A 136 -7.66 -2.93 -4.72
C ARG A 136 -7.32 -1.46 -4.98
N LEU A 137 -6.44 -0.92 -4.16
CA LEU A 137 -5.99 0.46 -4.21
C LEU A 137 -4.46 0.49 -4.15
N ASP A 138 -3.84 1.14 -5.13
CA ASP A 138 -2.39 1.28 -5.23
C ASP A 138 -1.94 2.72 -4.96
N ALA A 139 -1.64 3.01 -3.70
CA ALA A 139 -1.29 4.35 -3.24
C ALA A 139 0.19 4.70 -3.47
N ARG A 140 0.91 3.95 -4.32
CA ARG A 140 2.36 4.13 -4.57
C ARG A 140 2.75 5.55 -5.02
N GLY A 141 1.86 6.27 -5.67
CA GLY A 141 2.09 7.63 -6.17
C GLY A 141 2.33 7.69 -7.66
N ASN A 142 1.78 8.72 -8.31
CA ASN A 142 1.82 8.88 -9.75
C ASN A 142 3.12 9.55 -10.23
N LYS A 143 3.55 9.17 -11.42
CA LYS A 143 4.69 9.77 -12.14
C LYS A 143 4.51 9.58 -13.65
N SER A 144 5.45 10.05 -14.47
CA SER A 144 5.44 9.70 -15.90
C SER A 144 5.39 8.18 -16.07
N GLY A 145 4.40 7.70 -16.81
CA GLY A 145 4.15 6.26 -17.03
C GLY A 145 3.36 5.54 -15.93
N VAL A 146 3.02 6.20 -14.81
CA VAL A 146 2.27 5.59 -13.69
C VAL A 146 1.06 6.46 -13.34
N ASN A 147 -0.14 5.89 -13.44
CA ASN A 147 -1.41 6.60 -13.23
C ASN A 147 -2.44 5.76 -12.49
N ALA A 148 -2.19 5.51 -11.21
CA ALA A 148 -3.13 4.82 -10.32
C ALA A 148 -4.31 5.74 -9.95
N LYS A 149 -5.53 5.19 -9.95
CA LYS A 149 -6.76 5.95 -9.70
C LYS A 149 -7.72 5.18 -8.79
N PHE A 150 -8.50 5.94 -8.02
CA PHE A 150 -9.64 5.37 -7.34
C PHE A 150 -10.76 5.12 -8.37
N SER A 151 -11.28 3.89 -8.39
CA SER A 151 -12.44 3.53 -9.20
C SER A 151 -13.15 2.35 -8.55
N LEU A 152 -14.47 2.36 -8.62
CA LEU A 152 -15.29 1.22 -8.18
C LEU A 152 -15.54 0.24 -9.33
N ASP A 153 -15.50 0.71 -10.57
CA ASP A 153 -15.91 -0.09 -11.73
C ASP A 153 -14.75 -0.97 -12.22
N GLU A 154 -13.57 -0.38 -12.35
CA GLU A 154 -12.38 -1.02 -12.91
C GLU A 154 -11.15 -0.75 -12.04
N GLU A 155 -10.23 -1.71 -12.01
CA GLU A 155 -8.99 -1.58 -11.27
C GLU A 155 -8.01 -0.65 -12.02
N HIS A 156 -7.45 0.34 -11.33
CA HIS A 156 -6.42 1.24 -11.85
C HIS A 156 -5.20 1.25 -10.93
N LEU A 157 -4.40 0.18 -10.97
CA LEU A 157 -3.15 0.08 -10.22
C LEU A 157 -2.00 0.84 -10.89
N ALA A 158 -0.88 0.98 -10.18
CA ALA A 158 0.32 1.61 -10.72
C ALA A 158 0.92 0.79 -11.87
N PHE A 159 0.81 -0.55 -11.79
CA PHE A 159 1.40 -1.47 -12.74
C PHE A 159 0.40 -2.56 -13.14
N GLN A 160 0.28 -2.78 -14.44
CA GLN A 160 -0.43 -3.93 -15.00
C GLN A 160 0.53 -5.11 -15.10
N ILE A 161 0.01 -6.31 -14.83
CA ILE A 161 0.79 -7.55 -14.96
C ILE A 161 1.10 -7.82 -16.43
N ARG A 162 2.38 -8.01 -16.73
CA ARG A 162 2.86 -8.53 -18.02
C ARG A 162 3.15 -10.02 -17.88
N ASP A 163 2.16 -10.84 -18.20
CA ASP A 163 2.26 -12.32 -18.09
C ASP A 163 3.48 -12.89 -18.83
N TYR A 164 3.84 -12.29 -19.97
CA TYR A 164 4.99 -12.69 -20.78
C TYR A 164 6.36 -12.41 -20.12
N TYR A 165 6.38 -11.68 -19.01
CA TYR A 165 7.55 -11.44 -18.16
C TYR A 165 7.47 -12.18 -16.83
N GLU A 166 6.56 -13.14 -16.66
CA GLU A 166 6.36 -13.87 -15.40
C GLU A 166 6.02 -12.95 -14.21
N GLU A 167 5.49 -11.76 -14.51
CA GLU A 167 4.85 -10.92 -13.50
C GLU A 167 3.56 -11.60 -13.05
N MET A 168 3.17 -11.39 -11.79
CA MET A 168 1.94 -11.97 -11.28
C MET A 168 1.36 -11.16 -10.13
N ASP A 169 0.04 -11.23 -10.00
CA ASP A 169 -0.64 -10.87 -8.77
C ASP A 169 -0.67 -12.05 -7.80
N TYR A 170 -0.36 -11.80 -6.53
CA TYR A 170 -0.67 -12.77 -5.48
C TYR A 170 -2.14 -12.61 -5.09
N PRO A 171 -2.93 -13.71 -5.04
CA PRO A 171 -4.38 -13.62 -4.85
C PRO A 171 -4.77 -13.26 -3.41
N ILE A 172 -3.85 -13.37 -2.45
CA ILE A 172 -4.18 -13.28 -1.03
C ILE A 172 -4.31 -11.81 -0.60
N ILE A 173 -5.39 -11.53 0.15
CA ILE A 173 -5.55 -10.31 0.95
C ILE A 173 -5.09 -10.64 2.37
N TYR A 174 -3.95 -10.11 2.77
CA TYR A 174 -3.35 -10.36 4.09
C TYR A 174 -3.88 -9.40 5.15
N THR A 175 -4.06 -9.87 6.38
CA THR A 175 -4.51 -9.07 7.53
C THR A 175 -3.39 -8.21 8.13
N ALA A 176 -2.14 -8.47 7.79
CA ALA A 176 -0.96 -7.73 8.22
C ALA A 176 0.05 -7.63 7.06
N PRO A 177 0.97 -6.65 7.08
CA PRO A 177 1.99 -6.58 6.05
C PRO A 177 2.89 -7.82 6.08
N HIS A 178 3.27 -8.32 4.92
CA HIS A 178 4.05 -9.54 4.77
C HIS A 178 5.43 -9.41 5.45
N PRO A 179 5.88 -10.41 6.23
CA PRO A 179 7.15 -10.33 6.95
C PRO A 179 8.34 -10.02 6.04
N LYS A 180 8.42 -10.62 4.84
CA LYS A 180 9.53 -10.36 3.90
C LYS A 180 9.64 -8.88 3.50
N THR A 181 8.53 -8.17 3.31
CA THR A 181 8.56 -6.74 2.95
C THR A 181 8.93 -5.87 4.15
N ILE A 182 8.45 -6.22 5.34
CA ILE A 182 8.77 -5.49 6.58
C ILE A 182 10.21 -5.69 7.02
N ASP A 183 10.73 -6.91 6.90
CA ASP A 183 12.11 -7.22 7.28
C ASP A 183 13.11 -6.49 6.40
N VAL A 184 12.78 -6.25 5.13
CA VAL A 184 13.62 -5.46 4.22
C VAL A 184 13.70 -4.01 4.68
N LEU A 185 12.57 -3.38 5.04
CA LEU A 185 12.57 -2.03 5.62
C LEU A 185 13.34 -1.97 6.94
N ARG A 186 13.26 -3.00 7.80
CA ARG A 186 13.93 -3.01 9.10
C ARG A 186 15.44 -3.24 9.03
N ARG A 187 15.91 -3.97 8.01
CA ARG A 187 17.33 -4.36 7.86
C ARG A 187 18.18 -3.34 7.12
N HIS A 188 17.57 -2.38 6.44
CA HIS A 188 18.30 -1.37 5.67
C HIS A 188 18.20 0.00 6.35
N SER A 189 19.26 0.78 6.20
CA SER A 189 19.33 2.18 6.64
C SER A 189 19.36 3.17 5.47
N ASP A 190 19.46 2.67 4.24
CA ASP A 190 19.54 3.46 3.01
C ASP A 190 18.58 2.88 1.95
N CYS A 191 17.60 3.68 1.54
CA CYS A 191 16.57 3.29 0.59
C CYS A 191 17.10 3.04 -0.83
N ILE A 192 18.15 3.77 -1.24
CA ILE A 192 18.74 3.60 -2.57
C ILE A 192 19.45 2.25 -2.62
N GLN A 193 20.28 1.94 -1.62
CA GLN A 193 20.95 0.65 -1.51
C GLN A 193 19.96 -0.51 -1.39
N MET A 194 18.88 -0.32 -0.61
CA MET A 194 17.81 -1.30 -0.49
C MET A 194 17.15 -1.60 -1.85
N TYR A 195 16.88 -0.58 -2.67
CA TYR A 195 16.29 -0.77 -4.00
C TYR A 195 17.22 -1.53 -4.95
N LEU A 196 18.51 -1.24 -4.90
CA LEU A 196 19.49 -1.85 -5.79
C LEU A 196 19.81 -3.31 -5.43
N HIS A 197 19.74 -3.67 -4.14
CA HIS A 197 20.34 -4.93 -3.65
C HIS A 197 19.49 -5.71 -2.64
N GLY A 198 18.41 -5.14 -2.12
CA GLY A 198 17.74 -5.65 -0.92
C GLY A 198 16.28 -6.06 -1.07
N LEU A 199 15.65 -5.77 -2.21
CA LEU A 199 14.23 -6.07 -2.41
C LEU A 199 13.97 -7.58 -2.54
N PRO A 200 12.91 -8.11 -1.91
CA PRO A 200 12.53 -9.50 -2.09
C PRO A 200 11.90 -9.68 -3.47
N THR A 201 12.11 -10.84 -4.07
CA THR A 201 11.57 -11.19 -5.39
C THR A 201 10.25 -11.96 -5.30
N GLU A 202 9.96 -12.58 -4.15
CA GLU A 202 8.79 -13.45 -3.93
C GLU A 202 8.28 -13.37 -2.48
N ILE A 203 6.98 -13.61 -2.29
CA ILE A 203 6.36 -13.74 -0.96
C ILE A 203 6.08 -15.19 -0.59
#